data_AF-A0A965LDI0-F1
#
_entry.id   AF-A0A965LDI0-F1
#
_cell.length_a   1.000
_cell.length_b   1.000
_cell.length_c   1.000
_cell.angle_alpha   90.00
_cell.angle_beta   90.00
_cell.angle_gamma   90.00
#
_symmetry.space_group_name_H-M   'P 1'
#
loop_
_entity.id
_entity.type
_entity.pdbx_description
1 polymer ?
#
loop_
_entity_poly.entity_id
_entity_poly.type
_entity_poly.pdbx_seq_one_letter_code
_entity_poly.pdbx_strand_id
1 'polypeptide(L)'
;MSTPVTYRFSFGPWNISEGGDPFGGDVRKAFPHEEKFALYRPLGFEGVQFHDDDVVPGMDDLKPDQIQKKATEVKAMLANQGLTPEFV
;
A
#
# COMPACT_ATOMS: atom_id res chain seq x y z
N MET A 1 -34.89 -0.95 -15.18
CA MET A 1 -33.82 -1.62 -14.40
C MET A 1 -32.65 -0.67 -14.32
N SER A 2 -31.99 -0.56 -13.17
CA SER A 2 -30.80 0.30 -13.02
C SER A 2 -29.61 -0.27 -13.82
N THR A 3 -28.76 0.61 -14.34
CA THR A 3 -27.50 0.21 -14.97
C THR A 3 -26.59 -0.40 -13.92
N PRO A 4 -25.99 -1.59 -14.15
CA PRO A 4 -25.01 -2.16 -13.23
C PRO A 4 -23.81 -1.21 -13.06
N VAL A 5 -23.39 -1.01 -11.81
CA VAL A 5 -22.19 -0.23 -11.48
C VAL A 5 -21.00 -1.18 -11.40
N THR A 6 -19.93 -0.87 -12.10
CA THR A 6 -18.64 -1.54 -11.92
C THR A 6 -17.88 -0.85 -10.78
N TYR A 7 -17.70 -1.55 -9.67
CA TYR A 7 -16.91 -1.05 -8.55
C TYR A 7 -15.42 -1.31 -8.77
N ARG A 8 -14.58 -0.38 -8.31
CA ARG A 8 -13.14 -0.55 -8.22
C ARG A 8 -12.77 -0.43 -6.75
N PHE A 9 -12.11 -1.45 -6.21
CA PHE A 9 -11.72 -1.49 -4.81
C PHE A 9 -10.23 -1.21 -4.66
N SER A 10 -9.88 -0.45 -3.63
CA SER A 10 -8.51 -0.19 -3.21
C SER A 10 -8.32 -0.53 -1.75
N PHE A 11 -7.07 -0.73 -1.35
CA PHE A 11 -6.71 -1.23 -0.02
C PHE A 11 -5.38 -0.60 0.44
N GLY A 12 -5.30 -0.16 1.70
CA GLY A 12 -4.07 0.40 2.26
C GLY A 12 -3.16 -0.68 2.84
N PRO A 13 -1.82 -0.60 2.70
CA PRO A 13 -0.90 -1.57 3.31
C PRO A 13 -1.01 -1.61 4.84
N TRP A 14 -1.46 -0.52 5.49
CA TRP A 14 -1.73 -0.45 6.92
C TRP A 14 -2.94 -1.27 7.37
N ASN A 15 -3.83 -1.69 6.46
CA ASN A 15 -4.94 -2.57 6.81
C ASN A 15 -4.45 -3.99 7.18
N ILE A 16 -3.30 -4.42 6.66
CA ILE A 16 -2.58 -5.62 7.10
C ILE A 16 -1.59 -5.20 8.20
N SER A 17 -2.10 -4.97 9.41
CA SER A 17 -1.32 -4.51 10.57
C SER A 17 -1.00 -5.61 11.57
N GLU A 18 -0.01 -5.36 12.41
CA GLU A 18 0.45 -6.21 13.50
C GLU A 18 -0.49 -6.18 14.71
N GLY A 19 -1.33 -5.14 14.80
CA GLY A 19 -2.46 -5.06 15.73
C GLY A 19 -2.13 -4.50 17.10
N GLY A 20 -0.95 -3.91 17.30
CA GLY A 20 -0.63 -3.16 18.51
C GLY A 20 -1.52 -1.92 18.70
N ASP A 21 -1.74 -1.55 19.95
CA ASP A 21 -2.50 -0.38 20.37
C ASP A 21 -1.85 0.27 21.63
N PRO A 22 -2.35 1.41 22.13
CA PRO A 22 -1.73 2.09 23.28
C PRO A 22 -1.66 1.28 24.59
N PHE A 23 -2.42 0.20 24.72
CA PHE A 23 -2.53 -0.64 25.92
C PHE A 23 -2.08 -2.09 25.70
N GLY A 24 -1.65 -2.45 24.48
CA GLY A 24 -1.22 -3.80 24.13
C GLY A 24 -0.19 -3.80 22.99
N GLY A 25 0.82 -4.65 23.11
CA GLY A 25 1.81 -4.84 22.04
C GLY A 25 1.24 -5.59 20.83
N ASP A 26 2.10 -5.79 19.82
CA ASP A 26 1.73 -6.52 18.61
C ASP A 26 1.27 -7.95 18.91
N VAL A 27 0.19 -8.35 18.24
CA VAL A 27 -0.42 -9.69 18.36
C VAL A 27 -0.23 -10.53 17.10
N ARG A 28 0.29 -9.94 16.02
CA ARG A 28 0.63 -10.60 14.76
C ARG A 28 2.07 -10.25 14.38
N LYS A 29 2.74 -11.18 13.69
CA LYS A 29 4.05 -10.91 13.11
C LYS A 29 3.93 -9.90 11.98
N ALA A 30 4.96 -9.07 11.81
CA ALA A 30 5.05 -8.18 10.68
C ALA A 30 4.98 -8.95 9.36
N PHE A 31 4.15 -8.46 8.44
CA PHE A 31 4.04 -9.02 7.10
C PHE A 31 4.90 -8.19 6.14
N PRO A 32 5.78 -8.82 5.32
CA PRO A 32 6.67 -8.08 4.44
C PRO A 32 5.91 -7.12 3.51
N HIS A 33 6.35 -5.87 3.45
CA HIS A 33 5.61 -4.80 2.79
C HIS A 33 5.32 -5.10 1.31
N GLU A 34 6.33 -5.55 0.56
CA GLU A 34 6.18 -5.90 -0.86
C GLU A 34 5.26 -7.11 -1.08
N GLU A 35 5.29 -8.08 -0.17
CA GLU A 35 4.45 -9.27 -0.25
C GLU A 35 2.96 -8.92 -0.07
N LYS A 36 2.63 -7.82 0.62
CA LYS A 36 1.23 -7.38 0.78
C LYS A 36 0.59 -7.17 -0.58
N PHE A 37 1.29 -6.50 -1.51
CA PHE A 37 0.76 -6.14 -2.83
C PHE A 37 0.42 -7.36 -3.70
N ALA A 38 1.18 -8.45 -3.56
CA ALA A 38 0.91 -9.69 -4.28
C ALA A 38 -0.45 -10.31 -3.91
N LEU A 39 -1.02 -9.97 -2.75
CA LEU A 39 -2.33 -10.47 -2.30
C LEU A 39 -3.52 -9.72 -2.92
N TYR A 40 -3.31 -8.50 -3.43
CA TYR A 40 -4.42 -7.58 -3.71
C TYR A 40 -5.24 -8.00 -4.92
N ARG A 41 -4.56 -8.28 -6.04
CA ARG A 41 -5.23 -8.74 -7.27
C ARG A 41 -6.00 -10.05 -7.07
N PRO A 42 -5.44 -11.11 -6.44
CA PRO A 42 -6.19 -12.32 -6.09
C PRO A 42 -7.44 -12.08 -5.24
N LEU A 43 -7.45 -11.03 -4.41
CA LEU A 43 -8.59 -10.65 -3.57
C LEU A 43 -9.59 -9.70 -4.25
N GLY A 44 -9.34 -9.30 -5.50
CA GLY A 44 -10.24 -8.43 -6.28
C GLY A 44 -9.99 -6.93 -6.14
N PHE A 45 -8.88 -6.52 -5.50
CA PHE A 45 -8.49 -5.11 -5.43
C PHE A 45 -7.71 -4.70 -6.68
N GLU A 46 -7.97 -3.48 -7.15
CA GLU A 46 -7.30 -2.89 -8.31
C GLU A 46 -6.35 -1.76 -7.92
N GLY A 47 -6.59 -1.14 -6.75
CA GLY A 47 -5.84 -0.01 -6.26
C GLY A 47 -5.12 -0.29 -4.94
N VAL A 48 -4.09 0.50 -4.66
CA VAL A 48 -3.41 0.56 -3.36
C VAL A 48 -3.51 2.00 -2.86
N GLN A 49 -4.02 2.16 -1.65
CA GLN A 49 -4.03 3.46 -0.97
C GLN A 49 -2.71 3.66 -0.23
N PHE A 50 -2.21 4.89 -0.21
CA PHE A 50 -0.95 5.25 0.42
C PHE A 50 -1.07 6.54 1.22
N HIS A 51 -0.46 6.57 2.40
CA HIS A 51 0.14 7.80 2.93
C HIS A 51 1.50 8.02 2.25
N ASP A 52 2.05 9.22 2.38
CA ASP A 52 3.36 9.56 1.82
C ASP A 52 4.50 8.70 2.40
N ASP A 53 4.48 8.48 3.71
CA ASP A 53 5.46 7.67 4.43
C ASP A 53 5.33 6.15 4.17
N ASP A 54 4.14 5.67 3.76
CA ASP A 54 3.97 4.30 3.26
C ASP A 54 4.76 4.06 1.95
N VAL A 55 4.88 5.09 1.10
CA VAL A 55 5.63 5.02 -0.17
C VAL A 55 7.11 5.29 0.05
N VAL A 56 7.43 6.28 0.88
CA VAL A 56 8.79 6.72 1.15
C VAL A 56 9.03 6.79 2.66
N PRO A 57 9.37 5.66 3.29
CA PRO A 57 9.65 5.66 4.73
C PRO A 57 10.79 6.59 5.10
N GLY A 58 10.58 7.42 6.12
CA GLY A 58 11.56 8.39 6.61
C GLY A 58 11.84 9.53 5.62
N MET A 59 10.84 9.95 4.85
CA MET A 59 11.02 10.95 3.79
C MET A 59 11.62 12.28 4.27
N ASP A 60 11.37 12.67 5.53
CA ASP A 60 11.88 13.91 6.13
C ASP A 60 13.41 13.98 6.15
N ASP A 61 14.07 12.82 6.17
CA ASP A 61 15.54 12.70 6.20
C ASP A 61 16.17 12.57 4.80
N LEU A 62 15.35 12.63 3.74
CA LEU A 62 15.78 12.35 2.37
C LEU A 62 15.84 13.60 1.49
N LYS A 63 16.80 13.60 0.56
CA LYS A 63 16.85 14.59 -0.51
C LYS A 63 15.81 14.27 -1.60
N PRO A 64 15.39 15.27 -2.39
CA PRO A 64 14.37 15.08 -3.42
C PRO A 64 14.67 13.95 -4.43
N ASP A 65 15.93 13.76 -4.81
CA ASP A 65 16.36 12.68 -5.71
C ASP A 65 16.22 11.29 -5.09
N GLN A 66 16.48 11.17 -3.78
CA GLN A 66 16.30 9.93 -3.03
C GLN A 66 14.82 9.57 -2.86
N ILE A 67 13.97 10.57 -2.59
CA ILE A 67 12.51 10.41 -2.54
C ILE A 67 11.99 9.92 -3.89
N GLN A 68 12.39 10.58 -4.98
CA GLN A 68 11.95 10.21 -6.33
C GLN A 68 12.40 8.79 -6.71
N LYS A 69 13.61 8.39 -6.33
CA LYS A 69 14.09 7.03 -6.55
C LYS A 69 13.23 5.99 -5.82
N LYS A 70 12.98 6.18 -4.52
CA LYS A 70 12.14 5.28 -3.71
C LYS A 70 10.71 5.19 -4.24
N ALA A 71 10.09 6.32 -4.56
CA ALA A 71 8.75 6.33 -5.15
C ALA A 71 8.71 5.59 -6.50
N THR A 72 9.78 5.65 -7.30
CA THR A 72 9.89 4.91 -8.57
C THR A 72 10.01 3.40 -8.33
N GLU A 73 10.71 2.98 -7.28
CA GLU A 73 10.79 1.56 -6.87
C GLU A 73 9.41 1.02 -6.51
N VAL A 74 8.63 1.75 -5.69
CA VAL A 74 7.25 1.37 -5.35
C VAL A 74 6.35 1.33 -6.59
N LYS A 75 6.46 2.33 -7.48
CA LYS A 75 5.72 2.33 -8.75
C LYS A 75 5.98 1.05 -9.57
N ALA A 76 7.23 0.61 -9.64
CA ALA A 76 7.59 -0.63 -10.34
C ALA A 76 7.00 -1.87 -9.65
N MET A 77 7.04 -1.93 -8.31
CA MET A 77 6.43 -3.01 -7.54
C MET A 77 4.93 -3.14 -7.81
N LEU A 78 4.21 -2.02 -7.80
CA LEU A 78 2.77 -2.00 -8.11
C LEU A 78 2.49 -2.41 -9.55
N ALA A 79 3.27 -1.91 -10.51
CA ALA A 79 3.13 -2.28 -11.92
C ALA A 79 3.31 -3.79 -12.14
N ASN A 80 4.25 -4.42 -11.43
CA ASN A 80 4.45 -5.87 -11.47
C ASN A 80 3.24 -6.67 -10.97
N GLN A 81 2.43 -6.08 -10.09
CA GLN A 81 1.17 -6.64 -9.60
C GLN A 81 -0.06 -6.11 -10.37
N GLY A 82 0.15 -5.28 -11.39
CA GLY A 82 -0.92 -4.59 -12.11
C GLY A 82 -1.76 -3.66 -11.23
N LEU A 83 -1.25 -3.14 -10.12
CA LEU A 83 -2.00 -2.29 -9.19
C LEU A 83 -1.87 -0.80 -9.53
N THR A 84 -2.92 -0.04 -9.22
CA THR A 84 -2.93 1.43 -9.38
C THR A 84 -2.68 2.11 -8.04
N PRO A 85 -1.69 3.01 -7.92
CA PRO A 85 -1.52 3.82 -6.70
C PRO A 85 -2.63 4.88 -6.58
N GLU A 86 -3.18 5.02 -5.38
CA GLU A 86 -4.11 6.06 -4.93
C GLU A 86 -3.55 6.68 -3.65
N PHE A 87 -3.73 7.99 -3.46
CA PHE A 87 -3.23 8.70 -2.28
C PHE A 87 -4.41 9.18 -1.42
N VAL A 88 -4.22 9.13 -0.11
CA VAL A 88 -5.18 9.57 0.92
C VAL A 88 -4.70 10.86 1.56
#